data_AF-V4MLN7-F1
#
_entry.id   AF-V4MLN7-F1
#
_cell.length_a   1.000
_cell.length_b   1.000
_cell.length_c   1.000
_cell.angle_alpha   90.00
_cell.angle_beta   90.00
_cell.angle_gamma   90.00
#
_symmetry.space_group_name_H-M   'P 1'
#
loop_
_entity.id
_entity.type
_entity.pdbx_description
1 polymer ?
#
loop_
_entity_poly.entity_id
_entity_poly.type
_entity_poly.pdbx_seq_one_letter_code
_entity_poly.pdbx_strand_id
1 'polypeptide(L)'
;MSGVSTAAYFARRAAQKERASDLREKFNANQDVEDVDRIDKLIAHGEAEYDKWRHPDPYIVPWAPGGSKFCRNPTPPAGIEIVYNYGQEDNP
;
A
#
# COMPACT_ATOMS: atom_id res chain seq x y z
N MET A 1 19.15 -5.08 -13.72
CA MET A 1 17.82 -4.41 -13.71
C MET A 1 17.29 -4.42 -12.27
N SER A 2 17.69 -3.45 -11.45
CA SER A 2 17.27 -3.32 -10.05
C SER A 2 15.95 -2.54 -9.96
N GLY A 3 14.83 -3.21 -10.26
CA GLY A 3 13.50 -2.60 -10.14
C GLY A 3 12.89 -2.89 -8.77
N VAL A 4 12.84 -1.86 -7.92
CA VAL A 4 12.23 -1.90 -6.59
C VAL A 4 10.71 -1.73 -6.74
N SER A 5 9.98 -2.80 -7.04
CA SER A 5 8.53 -2.90 -6.78
C SER A 5 8.03 -4.25 -7.29
N THR A 6 7.70 -5.13 -6.35
CA THR A 6 7.58 -6.54 -6.67
C THR A 6 6.17 -6.91 -7.12
N ALA A 7 5.15 -6.46 -6.41
CA ALA A 7 3.77 -6.92 -6.64
C ALA A 7 3.07 -6.22 -7.81
N ALA A 8 3.30 -4.91 -7.99
CA ALA A 8 2.60 -4.12 -9.00
C ALA A 8 3.17 -4.33 -10.42
N TYR A 9 4.50 -4.46 -10.56
CA TYR A 9 5.12 -4.68 -11.88
C TYR A 9 5.07 -6.13 -12.35
N PHE A 10 5.10 -7.10 -11.42
CA PHE A 10 5.14 -8.51 -11.78
C PHE A 10 3.82 -9.18 -11.43
N ALA A 11 2.99 -9.49 -12.42
CA ALA A 11 1.75 -10.23 -12.20
C ALA A 11 1.99 -11.67 -11.72
N ARG A 12 3.11 -12.29 -12.11
CA ARG A 12 3.41 -13.70 -11.81
C ARG A 12 4.03 -13.85 -10.42
N ARG A 13 3.38 -14.63 -9.55
CA ARG A 13 3.83 -14.88 -8.16
C ARG A 13 5.27 -15.40 -8.05
N ALA A 14 5.73 -16.25 -8.98
CA ALA A 14 7.10 -16.77 -8.95
C ALA A 14 8.15 -15.65 -9.16
N ALA A 15 7.94 -14.79 -10.17
CA ALA A 15 8.80 -13.64 -10.42
C ALA A 15 8.77 -12.65 -9.24
N GLN A 16 7.60 -12.48 -8.60
CA GLN A 16 7.51 -11.70 -7.36
C GLN A 16 8.38 -12.28 -6.23
N LYS A 17 8.40 -13.61 -6.05
CA LYS A 17 9.22 -14.24 -5.00
C LYS A 17 10.71 -14.02 -5.25
N GLU A 18 11.15 -14.24 -6.48
CA GLU A 18 12.54 -14.04 -6.90
C GLU A 18 13.00 -12.61 -6.60
N ARG A 19 12.26 -11.60 -7.09
CA ARG A 19 12.60 -10.19 -6.87
C ARG A 19 12.55 -9.77 -5.41
N ALA A 20 11.61 -10.31 -4.63
CA ALA A 20 11.55 -10.04 -3.20
C ALA A 20 12.76 -10.63 -2.46
N SER A 21 13.26 -11.80 -2.88
CA SER A 21 14.48 -12.40 -2.35
C SER A 21 15.70 -11.54 -2.66
N ASP A 22 15.87 -11.17 -3.94
CA ASP A 22 16.97 -10.28 -4.39
C ASP A 22 17.00 -8.97 -3.59
N LEU A 23 15.82 -8.38 -3.35
CA LEU A 23 15.70 -7.16 -2.57
C LEU A 23 16.09 -7.39 -1.10
N ARG A 24 15.62 -8.49 -0.50
CA ARG A 24 15.94 -8.82 0.90
C ARG A 24 17.43 -9.06 1.11
N GLU A 25 18.11 -9.69 0.16
CA GLU A 25 19.56 -9.90 0.20
C GLU A 25 20.33 -8.58 0.26
N LYS A 26 19.90 -7.56 -0.50
CA LYS A 26 20.51 -6.22 -0.45
C LYS A 26 20.37 -5.54 0.92
N PHE A 27 19.20 -5.70 1.56
CA PHE A 27 18.99 -5.20 2.93
C PHE A 27 19.87 -5.95 3.93
N ASN A 28 19.90 -7.28 3.84
CA ASN A 28 20.73 -8.11 4.73
C ASN A 28 22.23 -7.78 4.58
N ALA A 29 22.72 -7.50 3.37
CA ALA A 29 24.12 -7.14 3.13
C ALA A 29 24.57 -5.85 3.83
N ASN A 30 23.64 -4.97 4.22
CA ASN A 30 23.92 -3.70 4.89
C ASN A 30 23.37 -3.63 6.32
N GLN A 31 22.87 -4.75 6.88
CA GLN A 31 22.20 -4.76 8.18
C GLN A 31 23.15 -4.44 9.35
N ASP A 32 24.43 -4.79 9.21
CA ASP A 32 25.45 -4.70 10.28
C ASP A 32 26.26 -3.39 10.20
N VAL A 33 25.81 -2.41 9.42
CA VAL A 33 26.46 -1.09 9.34
C VAL A 33 26.09 -0.28 10.58
N GLU A 34 27.09 0.15 11.34
CA GLU A 34 26.89 0.92 12.59
C GLU A 34 27.14 2.43 12.44
N ASP A 35 27.79 2.85 11.36
CA ASP A 35 28.10 4.26 11.09
C ASP A 35 26.85 5.04 10.64
N VAL A 36 26.41 5.99 11.47
CA VAL A 36 25.16 6.76 11.27
C VAL A 36 25.17 7.53 9.96
N ASP A 37 26.27 8.21 9.61
CA ASP A 37 26.36 8.99 8.36
C ASP A 37 26.27 8.10 7.12
N ARG A 38 26.77 6.88 7.24
CA ARG A 38 26.67 5.87 6.17
C ARG A 38 25.26 5.31 6.07
N ILE A 39 24.60 5.05 7.19
CA ILE A 39 23.21 4.58 7.22
C ILE A 39 22.30 5.60 6.52
N ASP A 40 22.44 6.90 6.83
CA ASP A 40 21.63 7.95 6.20
C ASP A 40 21.82 8.00 4.68
N LYS A 41 23.06 7.87 4.20
CA LYS A 41 23.35 7.80 2.75
C LYS A 41 22.75 6.56 2.10
N LEU A 42 22.77 5.41 2.78
CA LEU A 42 22.19 4.17 2.29
C LEU A 42 20.66 4.26 2.20
N ILE A 43 20.01 4.86 3.20
CA ILE A 43 18.57 5.09 3.21
C ILE A 43 18.21 6.05 2.07
N ALA A 44 18.88 7.19 1.95
CA ALA A 44 18.63 8.16 0.89
C ALA A 44 18.81 7.55 -0.52
N HIS A 45 19.82 6.70 -0.70
CA HIS A 45 19.99 5.96 -1.95
C HIS A 45 18.84 4.98 -2.21
N GLY A 46 18.41 4.24 -1.19
CA GLY A 46 17.29 3.30 -1.30
C GLY A 46 15.96 3.99 -1.63
N GLU A 47 15.69 5.14 -1.00
CA GLU A 47 14.50 5.96 -1.28
C GLU A 47 14.53 6.53 -2.70
N ALA A 48 15.69 7.03 -3.17
CA ALA A 48 15.83 7.54 -4.53
C ALA A 48 15.64 6.43 -5.59
N GLU A 49 16.14 5.22 -5.35
CA GLU A 49 15.88 4.06 -6.21
C GLU A 49 14.39 3.67 -6.20
N TYR A 50 13.75 3.66 -5.02
CA TYR A 50 12.34 3.37 -4.88
C TYR A 50 11.47 4.38 -5.64
N ASP A 51 11.72 5.68 -5.46
CA ASP A 51 10.95 6.73 -6.12
C ASP A 51 11.09 6.70 -7.64
N LYS A 52 12.28 6.39 -8.14
CA LYS A 52 12.53 6.22 -9.58
C LYS A 52 11.73 5.06 -10.18
N TRP A 53 11.62 3.96 -9.45
CA TRP A 53 11.02 2.71 -9.96
C TRP A 53 9.61 2.45 -9.41
N ARG A 54 9.01 3.42 -8.71
CA ARG A 54 7.65 3.30 -8.20
C ARG A 54 6.66 3.07 -9.35
N HIS A 55 5.69 2.17 -9.15
CA HIS A 55 4.66 1.94 -10.17
C HIS A 55 3.70 3.13 -10.22
N PRO A 56 3.30 3.62 -11.41
CA PRO A 56 2.38 4.76 -11.52
C PRO A 56 0.99 4.47 -10.93
N ASP A 57 0.56 3.20 -10.94
CA ASP A 57 -0.70 2.74 -10.35
C ASP A 57 -0.45 1.56 -9.38
N PRO A 58 -0.07 1.81 -8.12
CA PRO A 58 0.26 0.74 -7.18
C PRO A 58 -0.96 -0.12 -6.86
N TYR A 59 -0.75 -1.41 -6.58
CA TYR A 59 -1.82 -2.27 -6.08
C TYR A 59 -2.26 -1.80 -4.69
N ILE A 60 -3.49 -1.29 -4.59
CA ILE A 60 -4.11 -0.84 -3.34
C ILE A 60 -5.21 -1.84 -2.96
N VAL A 61 -5.19 -2.31 -1.71
CA VAL A 61 -6.23 -3.20 -1.21
C VAL A 61 -7.60 -2.50 -1.25
N PRO A 62 -8.69 -3.18 -1.64
CA PRO A 62 -9.94 -2.50 -2.00
C PRO A 62 -10.52 -1.54 -0.95
N TRP A 63 -10.35 -1.81 0.34
CA TRP A 63 -10.93 -1.02 1.43
C TRP A 63 -10.01 0.09 1.97
N ALA A 64 -8.73 0.10 1.59
CA ALA A 64 -7.79 1.14 2.03
C ALA A 64 -8.05 2.45 1.27
N PRO A 65 -7.59 3.61 1.78
CA PRO A 65 -7.62 4.87 1.03
C PRO A 65 -7.05 4.70 -0.37
N GLY A 66 -7.78 5.19 -1.39
CA GLY A 66 -7.44 5.00 -2.81
C GLY A 66 -7.87 3.65 -3.41
N GLY A 67 -8.42 2.74 -2.61
CA GLY A 67 -8.97 1.46 -3.06
C GLY A 67 -10.40 1.58 -3.60
N SER A 68 -10.80 0.63 -4.44
CA SER A 68 -12.10 0.64 -5.16
C SER A 68 -13.35 0.49 -4.27
N LYS A 69 -13.20 0.09 -3.01
CA LYS A 69 -14.26 -0.04 -2.01
C LYS A 69 -14.08 0.92 -0.83
N PHE A 70 -13.14 1.86 -0.91
CA PHE A 70 -12.97 2.89 0.10
C PHE A 70 -14.25 3.72 0.22
N CYS A 71 -14.73 3.95 1.44
CA CYS A 71 -15.96 4.68 1.72
C CYS A 71 -17.20 4.17 0.96
N ARG A 72 -17.23 2.88 0.57
CA ARG A 72 -18.40 2.30 -0.11
C ARG A 72 -19.62 2.17 0.81
N ASN A 73 -19.39 1.96 2.10
CA ASN A 73 -20.42 1.86 3.13
C ASN A 73 -19.96 2.61 4.40
N PRO A 74 -19.94 3.95 4.39
CA PRO A 74 -19.54 4.71 5.57
C PRO A 74 -20.59 4.55 6.68
N THR A 75 -20.14 4.61 7.94
CA THR A 75 -21.08 4.66 9.06
C THR A 75 -21.97 5.89 8.93
N PRO A 76 -23.30 5.76 9.11
CA PRO A 76 -24.20 6.91 9.08
C PRO A 76 -23.74 8.01 10.04
N PRO A 77 -23.86 9.29 9.65
CA PRO A 77 -23.65 10.41 10.57
C PRO A 77 -24.54 10.29 11.82
N ALA A 78 -24.02 10.74 12.96
CA ALA A 78 -24.82 10.81 14.19
C ALA A 78 -26.03 11.74 14.00
N GLY A 79 -27.21 11.32 14.47
CA GLY A 79 -28.46 12.08 14.34
C GLY A 79 -29.33 11.73 13.13
N ILE A 80 -28.90 10.76 12.30
CA ILE A 80 -29.72 10.20 11.23
C ILE A 80 -30.24 8.84 11.69
N GLU A 81 -31.56 8.69 11.79
CA GLU A 81 -32.22 7.43 12.09
C GLU A 81 -32.81 6.84 10.80
N ILE A 82 -32.59 5.54 10.59
CA ILE A 82 -33.26 4.81 9.52
C ILE A 82 -34.65 4.43 10.06
N VAL A 83 -35.66 5.20 9.67
CA VAL A 83 -37.05 4.93 10.04
C VAL A 83 -37.62 3.85 9.12
N TYR A 84 -37.84 2.65 9.66
CA TYR A 84 -38.43 1.52 8.91
C TYR A 84 -39.96 1.59 8.91
N ASN A 85 -40.55 2.73 8.52
CA ASN A 85 -42.01 2.91 8.56
C ASN A 85 -42.71 2.58 7.23
N TYR A 86 -42.04 1.93 6.27
CA TYR A 86 -42.61 1.35 5.03
C TYR A 86 -43.80 2.12 4.38
N GLY A 87 -43.74 3.46 4.32
CA GLY A 87 -44.79 4.29 3.73
C GLY A 87 -45.99 4.64 4.64
N GLN A 88 -45.94 4.37 5.94
CA GLN A 88 -46.94 4.81 6.93
C GLN A 88 -46.51 6.10 7.65
N GLU A 89 -45.68 6.93 7.00
CA GLU A 89 -45.14 8.16 7.59
C GLU A 89 -46.23 9.19 7.94
N ASP A 90 -47.36 9.14 7.24
CA ASP A 90 -48.51 10.03 7.42
C ASP A 90 -49.64 9.46 8.28
N ASN A 91 -49.50 8.25 8.84
CA ASN A 91 -50.57 7.58 9.58
C ASN A 91 -50.21 7.40 11.07
N PRO A 92 -50.60 8.35 11.95
CA PRO A 92 -50.26 8.37 13.38
C PRO A 92 -50.93 7.26 14.20
#